data_AF-A0AAD7A8G2-F1
#
_entry.id   AF-A0AAD7A8G2-F1
#
_cell.length_a   1.000
_cell.length_b   1.000
_cell.length_c   1.000
_cell.angle_alpha   90.00
_cell.angle_beta   90.00
_cell.angle_gamma   90.00
#
_symmetry.space_group_name_H-M   'P 1'
#
loop_
_entity.id
_entity.type
_entity.pdbx_description
1 polymer ?
#
loop_
_entity_poly.entity_id
_entity_poly.type
_entity_poly.pdbx_seq_one_letter_code
_entity_poly.pdbx_strand_id
1 'polypeptide(L)'
;MPNSLLSLLPPLLLLPQYPKYTDLAQFLTLFRPDMSQNTTFELLSVDGGTNPQGPLQAGDEANLDIQYATGLATGVPIQFLSVGVPVTGLDWPMSLLDSIAFIDGLTDRLRTATKLCNRYMALGARGISAIFSSEDGGVCGNHDEANDCADNGFAPEVALNFSGGEFSNYFSAPAYQTAAVASFLAGLPGNFVGTFNRSGRGYPDVAVQGLNFEMVWEADTWLDSGTSASAPTFAAVVALINDRLVAVGKPILRFLNPFLYSEASAAFTDITVGHNSGLNRPANASGFDAAVGWDPLTGFGSPRFADFLAAALA
;
A
#
# COMPACT_ATOMS: atom_id res chain seq x y z
N MET A 1 24.31 11.50 6.87
CA MET A 1 22.87 11.67 7.16
C MET A 1 22.18 10.44 6.61
N PRO A 2 21.18 9.84 7.27
CA PRO A 2 20.43 8.75 6.65
C PRO A 2 19.72 9.36 5.44
N ASN A 3 20.09 8.95 4.23
CA ASN A 3 19.49 9.49 3.00
C ASN A 3 18.26 8.67 2.55
N SER A 4 17.91 7.62 3.30
CA SER A 4 16.63 6.93 3.23
C SER A 4 15.79 7.36 4.44
N LEU A 5 14.62 7.91 4.17
CA LEU A 5 13.61 8.28 5.16
C LEU A 5 12.32 7.60 4.73
N LEU A 6 11.68 6.87 5.64
CA LEU A 6 10.36 6.30 5.42
C LEU A 6 9.36 7.09 6.23
N SER A 7 8.58 7.92 5.57
CA SER A 7 7.45 8.63 6.17
C SER A 7 6.19 7.79 5.95
N LEU A 8 5.66 7.25 7.03
CA LEU A 8 4.33 6.68 7.07
C LEU A 8 3.31 7.77 7.34
N LEU A 9 2.19 7.60 6.67
CA LEU A 9 1.00 8.41 6.88
C LEU A 9 0.09 7.59 7.79
N PRO A 10 -0.72 8.22 8.66
CA PRO A 10 -1.78 7.52 9.33
C PRO A 10 -2.62 6.83 8.27
N PRO A 11 -3.07 5.63 8.59
CA PRO A 11 -3.86 4.86 7.68
C PRO A 11 -5.16 5.60 7.36
N LEU A 12 -5.65 5.39 6.14
CA LEU A 12 -6.73 6.15 5.48
C LEU A 12 -8.11 6.06 6.15
N LEU A 13 -8.21 5.50 7.36
CA LEU A 13 -9.43 5.56 8.14
C LEU A 13 -9.60 6.98 8.67
N LEU A 14 -10.71 7.63 8.33
CA LEU A 14 -11.16 8.95 8.81
C LEU A 14 -11.39 9.03 10.35
N LEU A 15 -10.76 8.13 11.11
CA LEU A 15 -10.80 8.02 12.56
C LEU A 15 -9.47 8.53 13.14
N PRO A 16 -9.49 9.27 14.27
CA PRO A 16 -8.28 9.73 14.95
C PRO A 16 -7.57 8.56 15.63
N GLN A 17 -6.86 7.77 14.83
CA GLN A 17 -6.04 6.64 15.24
C GLN A 17 -4.57 7.04 15.33
N TYR A 18 -3.89 6.58 16.37
CA TYR A 18 -2.50 6.95 16.62
C TYR A 18 -1.62 5.75 17.02
N PRO A 19 -0.37 5.70 16.56
CA PRO A 19 0.59 4.67 16.97
C PRO A 19 1.08 4.94 18.39
N LYS A 20 1.27 3.87 19.16
CA LYS A 20 1.66 3.98 20.56
C LYS A 20 3.08 3.49 20.79
N TYR A 21 3.91 4.32 21.42
CA TYR A 21 5.33 4.00 21.63
C TYR A 21 5.54 2.75 22.49
N THR A 22 4.68 2.52 23.49
CA THR A 22 4.78 1.34 24.35
C THR A 22 4.43 0.06 23.58
N ASP A 23 3.46 0.14 22.68
CA ASP A 23 2.98 -1.00 21.91
C ASP A 23 4.03 -1.37 20.86
N LEU A 24 4.67 -0.37 20.22
CA LEU A 24 5.85 -0.59 19.39
C LEU A 24 7.02 -1.23 20.16
N ALA A 25 7.35 -0.72 21.36
CA ALA A 25 8.44 -1.29 22.15
C ALA A 25 8.18 -2.76 22.51
N GLN A 26 6.93 -3.10 22.82
CA GLN A 26 6.51 -4.47 23.08
C GLN A 26 6.54 -5.33 21.81
N PHE A 27 6.06 -4.81 20.67
CA PHE A 27 6.16 -5.47 19.37
C PHE A 27 7.62 -5.83 19.03
N LEU A 28 8.53 -4.87 19.17
CA LEU A 28 9.95 -5.10 18.92
C LEU A 28 10.53 -6.14 19.88
N THR A 29 10.12 -6.13 21.15
CA THR A 29 10.56 -7.13 22.14
C THR A 29 10.11 -8.54 21.77
N LEU A 30 8.88 -8.69 21.28
CA LEU A 30 8.28 -9.99 20.95
C LEU A 30 8.78 -10.53 19.60
N PHE A 31 8.74 -9.69 18.56
CA PHE A 31 8.87 -10.14 17.17
C PHE A 31 10.18 -9.73 16.52
N ARG A 32 10.91 -8.77 17.09
CA ARG A 32 12.25 -8.34 16.63
C ARG A 32 13.26 -8.27 17.77
N PRO A 33 13.50 -9.38 18.49
CA PRO A 33 14.45 -9.41 19.62
C PRO A 33 15.90 -9.10 19.20
N ASP A 34 16.19 -9.09 17.90
CA ASP A 34 17.44 -8.63 17.31
C ASP A 34 17.57 -7.10 17.26
N MET A 35 16.47 -6.36 17.44
CA MET A 35 16.42 -4.89 17.49
C MET A 35 16.31 -4.38 18.93
N SER A 36 16.78 -3.14 19.15
CA SER A 36 16.54 -2.45 20.41
C SER A 36 15.06 -2.12 20.56
N GLN A 37 14.46 -2.50 21.69
CA GLN A 37 13.10 -2.07 22.07
C GLN A 37 12.94 -0.54 22.18
N ASN A 38 14.05 0.21 22.27
CA ASN A 38 14.05 1.67 22.28
C ASN A 38 14.01 2.27 20.85
N THR A 39 14.01 1.44 19.81
CA THR A 39 13.81 1.91 18.42
C THR A 39 12.42 2.52 18.31
N THR A 40 12.32 3.67 17.67
CA THR A 40 11.11 4.48 17.66
C THR A 40 10.93 5.22 16.34
N PHE A 41 9.82 5.92 16.21
CA PHE A 41 9.47 6.79 15.08
C PHE A 41 9.40 8.25 15.54
N GLU A 42 9.55 9.17 14.59
CA GLU A 42 9.41 10.61 14.82
C GLU A 42 8.00 11.07 14.40
N LEU A 43 7.34 11.86 15.24
CA LEU A 43 6.11 12.55 14.86
C LEU A 43 6.44 13.73 13.93
N LEU A 44 5.95 13.68 12.70
CA LEU A 44 5.90 14.83 11.82
C LEU A 44 4.49 15.45 11.92
N SER A 45 4.40 16.64 12.52
CA SER A 45 3.12 17.35 12.68
C SER A 45 2.89 18.34 11.53
N VAL A 46 1.72 18.27 10.92
CA VAL A 46 1.21 19.24 9.95
C VAL A 46 -0.09 19.84 10.48
N ASP A 47 -0.23 21.15 10.38
CA ASP A 47 -1.44 21.90 10.77
C ASP A 47 -1.97 21.59 12.18
N GLY A 48 -1.04 21.37 13.12
CA GLY A 48 -1.37 21.08 14.51
C GLY A 48 -1.70 19.62 14.80
N GLY A 49 -1.33 18.70 13.90
CA GLY A 49 -1.46 17.26 14.12
C GLY A 49 -0.72 16.81 15.38
N THR A 50 -1.29 15.84 16.08
CA THR A 50 -0.74 15.33 17.36
C THR A 50 -0.59 13.83 17.31
N ASN A 51 0.14 13.25 18.26
CA ASN A 51 0.12 11.82 18.53
C ASN A 51 -0.17 11.61 20.02
N PRO A 52 -1.44 11.75 20.44
CA PRO A 52 -1.80 11.62 21.84
C PRO A 52 -1.70 10.14 22.25
N GLN A 53 -0.81 9.85 23.20
CA GLN A 53 -0.45 8.49 23.64
C GLN A 53 -1.45 7.87 24.63
N GLY A 54 -2.71 8.28 24.58
CA GLY A 54 -3.77 7.76 25.45
C GLY A 54 -4.25 6.38 25.00
N PRO A 55 -4.77 5.54 25.92
CA PRO A 55 -5.22 4.18 25.60
C PRO A 55 -6.35 4.18 24.56
N LEU A 56 -7.38 5.03 24.72
CA LEU A 56 -8.51 5.14 23.78
C LEU A 56 -8.18 5.85 22.45
N GLN A 57 -6.91 6.21 22.24
CA GLN A 57 -6.43 6.92 21.06
C GLN A 57 -5.48 6.03 20.23
N ALA A 58 -5.02 4.93 20.82
CA ALA A 58 -4.25 3.93 20.10
C ALA A 58 -5.14 3.28 19.04
N GLY A 59 -4.74 3.39 17.77
CA GLY A 59 -5.41 2.71 16.67
C GLY A 59 -4.75 1.38 16.37
N ASP A 60 -5.55 0.38 16.03
CA ASP A 60 -5.10 -0.90 15.49
C ASP A 60 -4.24 -0.68 14.25
N GLU A 61 -4.82 -0.01 13.26
CA GLU A 61 -4.22 0.19 11.96
C GLU A 61 -3.00 1.14 12.04
N ALA A 62 -3.06 2.21 12.85
CA ALA A 62 -1.91 3.10 13.02
C ALA A 62 -0.72 2.38 13.70
N ASN A 63 -1.00 1.44 14.60
CA ASN A 63 0.03 0.58 15.20
C ASN A 63 0.58 -0.43 14.19
N LEU A 64 -0.29 -1.07 13.38
CA LEU A 64 0.09 -1.99 12.33
C LEU A 64 1.13 -1.36 11.39
N ASP A 65 0.83 -0.18 10.86
CA ASP A 65 1.71 0.56 9.95
C ASP A 65 3.10 0.78 10.55
N ILE A 66 3.12 1.39 11.74
CA ILE A 66 4.36 1.79 12.40
C ILE A 66 5.18 0.58 12.84
N GLN A 67 4.54 -0.48 13.32
CA GLN A 67 5.22 -1.69 13.77
C GLN A 67 5.90 -2.42 12.62
N TYR A 68 5.20 -2.60 11.49
CA TYR A 68 5.79 -3.28 10.33
C TYR A 68 6.84 -2.43 9.62
N ALA A 69 6.63 -1.12 9.47
CA ALA A 69 7.65 -0.26 8.91
C ALA A 69 8.90 -0.17 9.79
N THR A 70 8.73 0.03 11.11
CA THR A 70 9.86 0.14 12.05
C THR A 70 10.58 -1.19 12.19
N GLY A 71 9.83 -2.29 12.32
CA GLY A 71 10.38 -3.63 12.36
C GLY A 71 11.20 -3.88 11.11
N LEU A 72 10.57 -3.90 9.93
CA LEU A 72 11.23 -4.33 8.70
C LEU A 72 12.35 -3.38 8.25
N ALA A 73 12.14 -2.07 8.25
CA ALA A 73 13.13 -1.09 7.78
C ALA A 73 14.18 -0.76 8.86
N THR A 74 14.83 -1.80 9.41
CA THR A 74 15.82 -1.65 10.48
C THR A 74 16.93 -0.67 10.08
N GLY A 75 17.16 0.35 10.91
CA GLY A 75 18.19 1.37 10.69
C GLY A 75 17.77 2.52 9.77
N VAL A 76 16.54 2.47 9.22
CA VAL A 76 15.94 3.58 8.49
C VAL A 76 15.10 4.43 9.46
N PRO A 77 15.27 5.76 9.50
CA PRO A 77 14.38 6.64 10.25
C PRO A 77 12.93 6.51 9.76
N ILE A 78 12.03 6.30 10.72
CA ILE A 78 10.58 6.24 10.47
C ILE A 78 9.93 7.52 10.97
N GLN A 79 9.05 8.10 10.16
CA GLN A 79 8.21 9.23 10.55
C GLN A 79 6.74 8.86 10.49
N PHE A 80 5.96 9.28 11.49
CA PHE A 80 4.51 9.25 11.49
C PHE A 80 3.97 10.66 11.22
N LEU A 81 3.31 10.87 10.08
CA LEU A 81 2.78 12.18 9.71
C LEU A 81 1.38 12.41 10.29
N SER A 82 1.25 13.14 11.40
CA SER A 82 -0.07 13.52 11.90
C SER A 82 -0.52 14.86 11.32
N VAL A 83 -1.77 14.93 10.88
CA VAL A 83 -2.41 16.13 10.35
C VAL A 83 -3.48 16.62 11.33
N GLY A 84 -3.41 17.88 11.72
CA GLY A 84 -4.45 18.50 12.55
C GLY A 84 -5.67 18.84 11.71
N VAL A 85 -6.86 18.65 12.27
CA VAL A 85 -8.13 18.95 11.59
C VAL A 85 -8.62 20.34 12.04
N PRO A 86 -8.73 21.35 11.14
CA PRO A 86 -9.46 22.56 11.47
C PRO A 86 -10.96 22.25 11.59
N VAL A 87 -11.61 22.74 12.64
CA VAL A 87 -13.05 22.55 12.92
C VAL A 87 -13.96 23.33 11.94
N THR A 88 -13.41 24.00 10.92
CA THR A 88 -14.18 24.77 9.95
C THR A 88 -13.99 24.18 8.57
N GLY A 89 -15.12 23.79 7.97
CA GLY A 89 -15.21 22.95 6.79
C GLY A 89 -14.29 23.35 5.64
N LEU A 90 -13.65 22.31 5.10
CA LEU A 90 -12.98 22.26 3.80
C LEU A 90 -11.82 23.25 3.62
N ASP A 91 -10.63 22.91 4.13
CA ASP A 91 -9.37 23.21 3.43
C ASP A 91 -8.20 22.36 3.97
N TRP A 92 -7.72 21.46 3.11
CA TRP A 92 -6.38 20.83 2.99
C TRP A 92 -5.56 20.65 4.27
N PRO A 93 -5.34 19.42 4.80
CA PRO A 93 -4.43 18.40 4.21
C PRO A 93 -5.00 16.99 4.02
N MET A 94 -6.28 16.80 4.28
CA MET A 94 -6.99 15.53 4.04
C MET A 94 -7.03 15.11 2.56
N SER A 95 -6.76 16.04 1.64
CA SER A 95 -6.85 15.83 0.19
C SER A 95 -5.52 15.46 -0.47
N LEU A 96 -4.63 14.78 0.24
CA LEU A 96 -3.48 14.11 -0.38
C LEU A 96 -3.45 12.61 -0.07
N LEU A 97 -4.27 12.12 0.86
CA LEU A 97 -3.98 10.82 1.47
C LEU A 97 -5.12 9.83 1.27
N ASP A 98 -6.38 10.26 1.37
CA ASP A 98 -7.50 9.46 0.88
C ASP A 98 -7.90 9.96 -0.51
N SER A 99 -7.52 9.20 -1.54
CA SER A 99 -7.97 9.54 -2.88
C SER A 99 -9.35 8.97 -3.12
N ILE A 100 -9.56 7.69 -2.82
CA ILE A 100 -10.68 6.94 -3.40
C ILE A 100 -11.95 7.12 -2.56
N ALA A 101 -11.93 6.96 -1.24
CA ALA A 101 -13.11 7.17 -0.41
C ALA A 101 -13.48 8.66 -0.32
N PHE A 102 -12.49 9.56 -0.31
CA PHE A 102 -12.71 11.00 -0.46
C PHE A 102 -13.34 11.35 -1.81
N ILE A 103 -12.82 10.82 -2.92
CA ILE A 103 -13.40 11.07 -4.26
C ILE A 103 -14.83 10.52 -4.32
N ASP A 104 -15.12 9.36 -3.72
CA ASP A 104 -16.43 8.73 -3.83
C ASP A 104 -17.54 9.53 -3.11
N GLY A 105 -17.20 10.25 -2.04
CA GLY A 105 -18.12 11.16 -1.35
C GLY A 105 -18.40 12.50 -2.05
N LEU A 106 -17.71 12.83 -3.15
CA LEU A 106 -17.72 14.17 -3.74
C LEU A 106 -18.60 14.31 -4.98
N THR A 107 -19.15 15.51 -5.15
CA THR A 107 -19.94 15.92 -6.31
C THR A 107 -19.11 16.18 -7.57
N ASP A 108 -17.81 16.47 -7.47
CA ASP A 108 -16.89 16.67 -8.61
C ASP A 108 -15.66 15.75 -8.52
N ARG A 109 -15.92 14.45 -8.72
CA ARG A 109 -14.96 13.35 -8.57
C ARG A 109 -13.72 13.52 -9.47
N LEU A 110 -13.92 13.84 -10.75
CA LEU A 110 -12.82 13.98 -11.72
C LEU A 110 -11.89 15.16 -11.41
N ARG A 111 -12.44 16.32 -11.01
CA ARG A 111 -11.60 17.48 -10.66
C ARG A 111 -10.74 17.19 -9.45
N THR A 112 -11.30 16.54 -8.43
CA THR A 112 -10.57 16.16 -7.22
C THR A 112 -9.50 15.12 -7.54
N ALA A 113 -9.85 14.07 -8.29
CA ALA A 113 -8.90 13.06 -8.77
C ALA A 113 -7.72 13.70 -9.49
N THR A 114 -7.98 14.66 -10.39
CA THR A 114 -6.95 15.36 -11.16
C THR A 114 -6.04 16.20 -10.27
N LYS A 115 -6.61 16.89 -9.27
CA LYS A 115 -5.82 17.65 -8.29
C LYS A 115 -4.89 16.75 -7.48
N LEU A 116 -5.39 15.64 -6.98
CA LEU A 116 -4.63 14.62 -6.26
C LEU A 116 -3.49 14.06 -7.12
N CYS A 117 -3.82 13.62 -8.34
CA CYS A 117 -2.86 13.12 -9.32
C CYS A 117 -1.72 14.13 -9.55
N ASN A 118 -2.03 15.42 -9.74
CA ASN A 118 -1.03 16.47 -9.90
C ASN A 118 -0.12 16.64 -8.67
N ARG A 119 -0.63 16.41 -7.45
CA ARG A 119 0.21 16.45 -6.24
C ARG A 119 1.12 15.23 -6.14
N TYR A 120 0.62 14.03 -6.46
CA TYR A 120 1.47 12.84 -6.49
C TYR A 120 2.56 12.93 -7.56
N MET A 121 2.25 13.52 -8.73
CA MET A 121 3.27 13.85 -9.72
C MET A 121 4.32 14.81 -9.16
N ALA A 122 3.92 15.82 -8.38
CA ALA A 122 4.85 16.74 -7.74
C ALA A 122 5.73 16.06 -6.68
N LEU A 123 5.21 15.08 -5.92
CA LEU A 123 6.00 14.25 -5.01
C LEU A 123 7.01 13.39 -5.79
N GLY A 124 6.56 12.69 -6.83
CA GLY A 124 7.43 11.86 -7.68
C GLY A 124 8.55 12.68 -8.34
N ALA A 125 8.24 13.89 -8.80
CA ALA A 125 9.23 14.82 -9.37
C ALA A 125 10.27 15.30 -8.33
N ARG A 126 9.93 15.29 -7.04
CA ARG A 126 10.85 15.56 -5.92
C ARG A 126 11.63 14.33 -5.47
N GLY A 127 11.44 13.19 -6.13
CA GLY A 127 12.12 11.93 -5.80
C GLY A 127 11.46 11.15 -4.66
N ILE A 128 10.21 11.45 -4.33
CA ILE A 128 9.48 10.75 -3.27
C ILE A 128 8.69 9.59 -3.89
N SER A 129 8.90 8.37 -3.38
CA SER A 129 8.03 7.23 -3.65
C SER A 129 6.80 7.32 -2.76
N ALA A 130 5.60 7.35 -3.34
CA ALA A 130 4.34 7.27 -2.61
C ALA A 130 3.71 5.89 -2.88
N ILE A 131 3.36 5.19 -1.82
CA ILE A 131 2.84 3.81 -1.85
C ILE A 131 1.48 3.83 -1.16
N PHE A 132 0.50 3.19 -1.77
CA PHE A 132 -0.89 3.14 -1.30
C PHE A 132 -1.34 1.69 -1.23
N SER A 133 -2.18 1.36 -0.25
CA SER A 133 -2.92 0.10 -0.23
C SER A 133 -3.89 0.07 -1.42
N SER A 134 -4.21 -1.13 -1.91
CA SER A 134 -5.14 -1.30 -3.03
C SER A 134 -6.60 -1.47 -2.61
N GLU A 135 -6.89 -1.38 -1.30
CA GLU A 135 -8.18 -1.54 -0.64
C GLU A 135 -8.56 -3.00 -0.36
N ASP A 136 -9.53 -3.17 0.56
CA ASP A 136 -9.98 -4.48 1.06
C ASP A 136 -11.41 -4.81 0.62
N GLY A 137 -11.86 -4.21 -0.49
CA GLY A 137 -13.22 -4.35 -1.00
C GLY A 137 -13.35 -5.08 -2.34
N GLY A 138 -12.28 -5.74 -2.78
CA GLY A 138 -12.19 -6.31 -4.12
C GLY A 138 -12.43 -5.25 -5.20
N VAL A 139 -13.09 -5.65 -6.29
CA VAL A 139 -13.40 -4.72 -7.39
C VAL A 139 -14.38 -3.61 -6.97
N CYS A 140 -15.23 -3.86 -5.97
CA CYS A 140 -16.26 -2.90 -5.54
C CYS A 140 -15.77 -1.81 -4.59
N GLY A 141 -14.53 -1.88 -4.09
CA GLY A 141 -13.91 -0.84 -3.24
C GLY A 141 -14.57 -0.60 -1.86
N ASN A 142 -15.42 -1.51 -1.38
CA ASN A 142 -16.09 -1.41 -0.08
C ASN A 142 -15.62 -2.57 0.83
N HIS A 143 -15.19 -2.25 2.05
CA HIS A 143 -14.78 -3.22 3.09
C HIS A 143 -15.91 -4.23 3.41
N ASP A 144 -16.00 -5.30 2.63
CA ASP A 144 -16.82 -6.45 2.98
C ASP A 144 -16.02 -7.31 3.96
N GLU A 145 -16.72 -7.88 4.95
CA GLU A 145 -16.11 -8.58 6.07
C GLU A 145 -15.09 -9.63 5.60
N ALA A 146 -13.87 -9.56 6.14
CA ALA A 146 -12.75 -10.49 5.92
C ALA A 146 -13.03 -11.95 6.36
N ASN A 147 -14.29 -12.30 6.61
CA ASN A 147 -14.75 -13.55 7.20
C ASN A 147 -14.63 -14.79 6.30
N ASP A 148 -14.04 -14.67 5.10
CA ASP A 148 -13.83 -15.80 4.17
C ASP A 148 -12.36 -16.02 3.81
N CYS A 149 -11.43 -15.55 4.66
CA CYS A 149 -10.00 -15.79 4.46
C CYS A 149 -9.64 -17.21 4.91
N ALA A 150 -9.44 -18.11 3.95
CA ALA A 150 -8.73 -19.36 4.23
C ALA A 150 -7.28 -19.05 4.63
N ASP A 151 -6.76 -19.78 5.62
CA ASP A 151 -5.34 -19.75 6.01
C ASP A 151 -4.48 -20.26 4.85
N ASN A 152 -4.18 -19.36 3.93
CA ASN A 152 -3.27 -19.60 2.82
C ASN A 152 -1.86 -19.46 3.40
N GLY A 153 -1.32 -20.56 3.91
CA GLY A 153 0.03 -20.58 4.48
C GLY A 153 1.08 -19.96 3.55
N PHE A 154 2.29 -19.70 4.06
CA PHE A 154 3.35 -18.94 3.37
C PHE A 154 3.72 -19.38 1.94
N ALA A 155 3.36 -20.60 1.51
CA ALA A 155 3.51 -21.05 0.13
C ALA A 155 2.52 -22.17 -0.21
N PRO A 156 2.01 -22.23 -1.45
CA PRO A 156 2.17 -21.23 -2.50
C PRO A 156 1.41 -19.93 -2.18
N GLU A 157 1.94 -18.78 -2.62
CA GLU A 157 1.24 -17.49 -2.53
C GLU A 157 0.02 -17.50 -3.45
N VAL A 158 -1.14 -17.07 -2.93
CA VAL A 158 -2.44 -17.05 -3.63
C VAL A 158 -3.07 -15.68 -3.39
N ALA A 159 -3.72 -15.14 -4.42
CA ALA A 159 -4.40 -13.85 -4.31
C ALA A 159 -5.56 -13.89 -3.30
N LEU A 160 -5.69 -12.82 -2.52
CA LEU A 160 -6.73 -12.67 -1.50
C LEU A 160 -8.01 -12.11 -2.13
N ASN A 161 -9.17 -12.63 -1.71
CA ASN A 161 -10.46 -12.27 -2.29
C ASN A 161 -10.88 -10.82 -2.04
N PHE A 162 -10.43 -10.23 -0.94
CA PHE A 162 -10.72 -8.84 -0.60
C PHE A 162 -9.77 -7.85 -1.29
N SER A 163 -8.68 -8.32 -1.89
CA SER A 163 -7.69 -7.42 -2.49
C SER A 163 -8.30 -6.58 -3.60
N GLY A 164 -8.27 -5.27 -3.42
CA GLY A 164 -8.76 -4.34 -4.43
C GLY A 164 -7.88 -4.31 -5.66
N GLY A 165 -8.52 -4.18 -6.82
CA GLY A 165 -7.85 -4.19 -8.11
C GLY A 165 -8.84 -4.01 -9.25
N GLU A 166 -8.62 -2.99 -10.07
CA GLU A 166 -9.52 -2.61 -11.16
C GLU A 166 -8.80 -1.74 -12.20
N PHE A 167 -9.56 -1.19 -13.15
CA PHE A 167 -9.11 -0.23 -14.16
C PHE A 167 -9.81 1.11 -13.96
N SER A 168 -9.02 2.17 -13.87
CA SER A 168 -9.51 3.53 -13.65
C SER A 168 -10.50 3.99 -14.72
N ASN A 169 -11.64 4.53 -14.30
CA ASN A 169 -12.59 5.24 -15.17
C ASN A 169 -12.16 6.70 -15.47
N TYR A 170 -11.12 7.20 -14.80
CA TYR A 170 -10.70 8.61 -14.90
C TYR A 170 -9.38 8.78 -15.66
N PHE A 171 -8.41 7.90 -15.42
CA PHE A 171 -7.05 8.02 -15.95
C PHE A 171 -6.77 6.88 -16.93
N SER A 172 -6.28 7.22 -18.12
CA SER A 172 -5.83 6.23 -19.09
C SER A 172 -4.60 5.48 -18.59
N ALA A 173 -4.40 4.24 -19.08
CA ALA A 173 -3.18 3.49 -18.83
C ALA A 173 -1.94 4.33 -19.20
N PRO A 174 -1.02 4.58 -18.25
CA PRO A 174 0.19 5.33 -18.52
C PRO A 174 1.10 4.53 -19.45
N ALA A 175 1.95 5.22 -20.22
CA ALA A 175 2.79 4.60 -21.26
C ALA A 175 3.59 3.39 -20.76
N TYR A 176 4.15 3.48 -19.54
CA TYR A 176 4.92 2.39 -18.92
C TYR A 176 4.08 1.12 -18.66
N GLN A 177 2.76 1.23 -18.50
CA GLN A 177 1.87 0.11 -18.18
C GLN A 177 1.20 -0.49 -19.42
N THR A 178 1.15 0.23 -20.54
CA THR A 178 0.37 -0.17 -21.73
C THR A 178 0.63 -1.59 -22.23
N ALA A 179 1.89 -2.04 -22.23
CA ALA A 179 2.26 -3.39 -22.65
C ALA A 179 1.74 -4.48 -21.69
N ALA A 180 1.87 -4.25 -20.38
CA ALA A 180 1.38 -5.16 -19.34
C ALA A 180 -0.15 -5.30 -19.41
N VAL A 181 -0.86 -4.18 -19.50
CA VAL A 181 -2.32 -4.16 -19.66
C VAL A 181 -2.74 -4.85 -20.95
N ALA A 182 -2.09 -4.58 -22.08
CA ALA A 182 -2.43 -5.24 -23.35
C ALA A 182 -2.26 -6.77 -23.26
N SER A 183 -1.21 -7.24 -22.57
CA SER A 183 -0.96 -8.66 -22.33
C SER A 183 -2.08 -9.30 -21.50
N PHE A 184 -2.45 -8.68 -20.38
CA PHE A 184 -3.56 -9.15 -19.54
C PHE A 184 -4.89 -9.19 -20.32
N LEU A 185 -5.21 -8.10 -21.03
CA LEU A 185 -6.46 -7.98 -21.79
C LEU A 185 -6.58 -9.01 -22.93
N ALA A 186 -5.47 -9.57 -23.42
CA ALA A 186 -5.46 -10.64 -24.43
C ALA A 186 -5.86 -12.00 -23.85
N GLY A 187 -5.65 -12.21 -22.54
CA GLY A 187 -6.05 -13.42 -21.81
C GLY A 187 -7.46 -13.36 -21.22
N LEU A 188 -8.11 -12.20 -21.22
CA LEU A 188 -9.41 -12.01 -20.58
C LEU A 188 -10.53 -12.81 -21.26
N PRO A 189 -11.36 -13.53 -20.47
CA PRO A 189 -12.57 -14.17 -20.96
C PRO A 189 -13.55 -13.17 -21.61
N GLY A 190 -14.28 -13.60 -22.64
CA GLY A 190 -15.19 -12.75 -23.40
C GLY A 190 -16.36 -12.15 -22.59
N ASN A 191 -16.71 -12.72 -21.44
CA ASN A 191 -17.76 -12.22 -20.54
C ASN A 191 -17.36 -10.95 -19.77
N PHE A 192 -16.11 -10.50 -19.84
CA PHE A 192 -15.65 -9.23 -19.28
C PHE A 192 -15.81 -8.03 -20.23
N VAL A 193 -16.25 -8.25 -21.47
CA VAL A 193 -16.41 -7.15 -22.43
C VAL A 193 -17.54 -6.23 -21.96
N GLY A 194 -17.21 -4.95 -21.74
CA GLY A 194 -18.17 -3.92 -21.35
C GLY A 194 -18.42 -3.81 -19.84
N THR A 195 -17.71 -4.58 -19.01
CA THR A 195 -17.87 -4.54 -17.54
C THR A 195 -16.94 -3.54 -16.84
N PHE A 196 -15.86 -3.11 -17.48
CA PHE A 196 -14.91 -2.13 -16.95
C PHE A 196 -14.22 -1.30 -18.06
N ASN A 197 -13.53 -0.21 -17.68
CA ASN A 197 -12.78 0.61 -18.63
C ASN A 197 -11.43 -0.03 -19.03
N ARG A 198 -11.43 -0.76 -20.14
CA ARG A 198 -10.23 -1.44 -20.68
C ARG A 198 -9.06 -0.51 -21.07
N SER A 199 -9.29 0.79 -21.16
CA SER A 199 -8.24 1.77 -21.48
C SER A 199 -7.68 2.47 -20.23
N GLY A 200 -8.22 2.19 -19.05
CA GLY A 200 -7.84 2.80 -17.78
C GLY A 200 -6.48 2.34 -17.26
N ARG A 201 -5.90 3.09 -16.33
CA ARG A 201 -4.79 2.62 -15.48
C ARG A 201 -5.30 1.44 -14.66
N GLY A 202 -4.71 0.27 -14.84
CA GLY A 202 -5.03 -0.94 -14.06
C GLY A 202 -4.22 -0.99 -12.77
N TYR A 203 -4.73 -1.48 -11.65
CA TYR A 203 -3.99 -1.60 -10.38
C TYR A 203 -4.33 -2.92 -9.67
N PRO A 204 -3.50 -3.42 -8.74
CA PRO A 204 -2.25 -2.82 -8.21
C PRO A 204 -1.04 -2.93 -9.15
N ASP A 205 0.10 -2.36 -8.74
CA ASP A 205 1.38 -2.52 -9.45
C ASP A 205 2.18 -3.73 -8.95
N VAL A 206 2.05 -4.04 -7.66
CA VAL A 206 2.70 -5.15 -6.94
C VAL A 206 1.77 -5.62 -5.84
N ALA A 207 2.02 -6.80 -5.27
CA ALA A 207 1.34 -7.32 -4.10
C ALA A 207 2.34 -7.66 -2.99
N VAL A 208 1.87 -7.71 -1.74
CA VAL A 208 2.61 -8.22 -0.59
C VAL A 208 1.61 -8.99 0.26
N GLN A 209 2.07 -9.82 1.19
CA GLN A 209 1.20 -10.48 2.18
C GLN A 209 0.19 -9.47 2.73
N GLY A 210 -1.06 -9.91 2.85
CA GLY A 210 -2.18 -9.10 3.35
C GLY A 210 -2.96 -9.81 4.47
N LEU A 211 -2.54 -11.00 4.89
CA LEU A 211 -3.28 -11.84 5.83
C LEU A 211 -2.43 -12.18 7.07
N ASN A 212 -3.07 -12.19 8.23
CA ASN A 212 -2.54 -12.65 9.52
C ASN A 212 -1.23 -11.97 9.94
N PHE A 213 -1.20 -10.64 9.88
CA PHE A 213 -0.11 -9.83 10.43
C PHE A 213 -0.19 -9.84 11.95
N GLU A 214 0.81 -10.44 12.61
CA GLU A 214 0.96 -10.31 14.06
C GLU A 214 1.36 -8.89 14.42
N MET A 215 0.63 -8.27 15.36
CA MET A 215 0.89 -6.92 15.84
C MET A 215 0.56 -6.80 17.33
N VAL A 216 1.01 -5.71 17.95
CA VAL A 216 0.66 -5.36 19.33
C VAL A 216 -0.28 -4.17 19.34
N TRP A 217 -1.41 -4.28 20.03
CA TRP A 217 -2.32 -3.16 20.25
C TRP A 217 -3.00 -3.28 21.60
N GLU A 218 -3.06 -2.14 22.29
CA GLU A 218 -3.50 -2.04 23.69
C GLU A 218 -2.72 -2.99 24.63
N ALA A 219 -1.43 -3.20 24.33
CA ALA A 219 -0.50 -4.10 25.04
C ALA A 219 -0.80 -5.61 24.91
N ASP A 220 -1.70 -6.01 24.02
CA ASP A 220 -1.97 -7.41 23.67
C ASP A 220 -1.53 -7.73 22.23
N THR A 221 -1.33 -9.02 21.93
CA THR A 221 -1.01 -9.48 20.57
C THR A 221 -2.28 -9.77 19.79
N TRP A 222 -2.34 -9.26 18.56
CA TRP A 222 -3.47 -9.39 17.65
C TRP A 222 -2.99 -9.89 16.29
N LEU A 223 -3.91 -10.51 15.55
CA LEU A 223 -3.75 -10.75 14.13
C LEU A 223 -4.62 -9.75 13.39
N ASP A 224 -4.03 -9.05 12.44
CA ASP A 224 -4.72 -8.13 11.55
C ASP A 224 -4.55 -8.55 10.09
N SER A 225 -5.46 -8.11 9.22
CA SER A 225 -5.48 -8.46 7.81
C SER A 225 -6.05 -7.31 6.98
N GLY A 226 -5.40 -7.04 5.85
CA GLY A 226 -5.73 -5.97 4.95
C GLY A 226 -4.53 -5.59 4.08
N THR A 227 -4.83 -5.01 2.93
CA THR A 227 -3.82 -4.39 2.04
C THR A 227 -3.16 -3.18 2.71
N SER A 228 -3.77 -2.65 3.77
CA SER A 228 -3.15 -1.71 4.70
C SER A 228 -1.86 -2.23 5.32
N ALA A 229 -1.75 -3.53 5.64
CA ALA A 229 -0.51 -4.12 6.11
C ALA A 229 0.55 -4.26 4.99
N SER A 230 0.09 -4.46 3.75
CA SER A 230 0.94 -4.66 2.58
C SER A 230 1.70 -3.40 2.18
N ALA A 231 1.07 -2.23 2.25
CA ALA A 231 1.66 -0.94 1.88
C ALA A 231 2.91 -0.54 2.70
N PRO A 232 2.88 -0.49 4.05
CA PRO A 232 4.05 -0.18 4.87
C PRO A 232 5.13 -1.26 4.75
N THR A 233 4.74 -2.52 4.53
CA THR A 233 5.68 -3.63 4.27
C THR A 233 6.45 -3.40 2.96
N PHE A 234 5.76 -3.08 1.86
CA PHE A 234 6.43 -2.75 0.61
C PHE A 234 7.28 -1.48 0.72
N ALA A 235 6.78 -0.46 1.45
CA ALA A 235 7.52 0.77 1.69
C ALA A 235 8.82 0.52 2.46
N ALA A 236 8.81 -0.39 3.44
CA ALA A 236 10.01 -0.83 4.15
C ALA A 236 11.01 -1.53 3.21
N VAL A 237 10.53 -2.41 2.31
CA VAL A 237 11.37 -3.04 1.28
C VAL A 237 12.04 -2.00 0.38
N VAL A 238 11.29 -1.02 -0.11
CA VAL A 238 11.82 0.07 -0.95
C VAL A 238 12.83 0.92 -0.17
N ALA A 239 12.55 1.22 1.10
CA ALA A 239 13.45 1.98 1.97
C ALA A 239 14.79 1.26 2.20
N LEU A 240 14.76 -0.06 2.39
CA LEU A 240 15.96 -0.90 2.50
C LEU A 240 16.73 -0.95 1.18
N ILE A 241 16.06 -1.03 0.03
CA ILE A 241 16.74 -0.94 -1.28
C ILE A 241 17.40 0.42 -1.45
N ASN A 242 16.71 1.51 -1.09
CA ASN A 242 17.25 2.86 -1.13
C ASN A 242 18.47 3.02 -0.22
N ASP A 243 18.46 2.43 0.97
CA ASP A 243 19.63 2.39 1.86
C ASP A 243 20.83 1.71 1.17
N ARG A 244 20.61 0.57 0.50
CA ARG A 244 21.68 -0.13 -0.25
C ARG A 244 22.18 0.66 -1.45
N LEU A 245 21.30 1.35 -2.18
CA LEU A 245 21.68 2.22 -3.30
C LEU A 245 22.56 3.38 -2.82
N VAL A 246 22.15 4.05 -1.74
CA VAL A 246 22.90 5.15 -1.12
C VAL A 246 24.28 4.67 -0.67
N ALA A 247 24.37 3.49 -0.05
CA ALA A 247 25.63 2.93 0.44
C ALA A 247 26.67 2.72 -0.68
N VAL A 248 26.24 2.59 -1.93
CA VAL A 248 27.12 2.47 -3.12
C VAL A 248 27.12 3.73 -4.00
N GLY A 249 26.56 4.84 -3.52
CA GLY A 249 26.55 6.12 -4.23
C GLY A 249 25.58 6.18 -5.43
N LYS A 250 24.62 5.25 -5.53
CA LYS A 250 23.55 5.29 -6.54
C LYS A 250 22.39 6.17 -6.07
N PRO A 251 21.64 6.78 -7.01
CA PRO A 251 20.42 7.50 -6.66
C PRO A 251 19.39 6.52 -6.09
N ILE A 252 18.59 6.97 -5.12
CA ILE A 252 17.44 6.22 -4.61
C ILE A 252 16.40 5.99 -5.70
N LEU A 253 15.58 4.96 -5.51
CA LEU A 253 14.33 4.77 -6.22
C LEU A 253 13.38 5.92 -5.91
N ARG A 254 12.79 6.48 -6.97
CA ARG A 254 11.93 7.67 -6.93
C ARG A 254 10.49 7.26 -7.26
N PHE A 255 9.90 7.85 -8.30
CA PHE A 255 8.67 7.34 -8.87
C PHE A 255 8.91 5.93 -9.43
N LEU A 256 8.35 4.92 -8.74
CA LEU A 256 8.69 3.52 -8.92
C LEU A 256 8.15 2.92 -10.22
N ASN A 257 6.95 3.31 -10.64
CA ASN A 257 6.20 2.58 -11.66
C ASN A 257 6.97 2.42 -12.98
N PRO A 258 7.63 3.44 -13.58
CA PRO A 258 8.40 3.22 -14.79
C PRO A 258 9.49 2.14 -14.65
N PHE A 259 10.15 2.06 -13.49
CA PHE A 259 11.16 1.06 -13.18
C PHE A 259 10.54 -0.34 -12.97
N LEU A 260 9.40 -0.42 -12.26
CA LEU A 260 8.66 -1.67 -12.05
C LEU A 260 8.24 -2.32 -13.36
N TYR A 261 7.67 -1.54 -14.29
CA TYR A 261 7.17 -2.06 -15.57
C TYR A 261 8.25 -2.22 -16.64
N SER A 262 9.51 -1.91 -16.33
CA SER A 262 10.64 -2.12 -17.23
C SER A 262 11.62 -3.13 -16.61
N GLU A 263 12.56 -2.64 -15.82
CA GLU A 263 13.71 -3.41 -15.36
C GLU A 263 13.40 -4.37 -14.21
N ALA A 264 12.42 -4.05 -13.36
CA ALA A 264 12.15 -4.82 -12.15
C ALA A 264 11.01 -5.85 -12.28
N SER A 265 10.29 -5.91 -13.40
CA SER A 265 9.11 -6.80 -13.55
C SER A 265 9.39 -8.27 -13.21
N ALA A 266 10.59 -8.77 -13.54
CA ALA A 266 11.00 -10.14 -13.25
C ALA A 266 11.46 -10.37 -11.79
N ALA A 267 11.57 -9.32 -10.97
CA ALA A 267 12.01 -9.40 -9.58
C ALA A 267 10.90 -9.80 -8.59
N PHE A 268 9.72 -10.14 -9.09
CA PHE A 268 8.54 -10.46 -8.29
C PHE A 268 8.11 -11.91 -8.48
N THR A 269 7.65 -12.54 -7.40
CA THR A 269 6.99 -13.86 -7.44
C THR A 269 5.61 -13.65 -8.03
N ASP A 270 5.42 -14.18 -9.24
CA ASP A 270 4.17 -14.10 -10.00
C ASP A 270 3.07 -14.93 -9.32
N ILE A 271 1.99 -14.27 -8.89
CA ILE A 271 0.84 -14.89 -8.24
C ILE A 271 -0.20 -15.16 -9.31
N THR A 272 -0.47 -16.43 -9.57
CA THR A 272 -1.27 -16.86 -10.75
C THR A 272 -2.55 -17.60 -10.37
N VAL A 273 -2.86 -17.65 -9.08
CA VAL A 273 -4.01 -18.38 -8.51
C VAL A 273 -4.74 -17.46 -7.54
N GLY A 274 -6.06 -17.49 -7.60
CA GLY A 274 -6.95 -16.68 -6.77
C GLY A 274 -7.73 -15.66 -7.60
N HIS A 275 -8.67 -14.99 -6.96
CA HIS A 275 -9.54 -13.98 -7.58
C HIS A 275 -10.00 -13.00 -6.51
N ASN A 276 -10.31 -11.76 -6.88
CA ASN A 276 -11.01 -10.84 -5.97
C ASN A 276 -12.53 -10.93 -6.07
N SER A 277 -13.23 -10.39 -5.08
CA SER A 277 -14.68 -10.23 -5.07
C SER A 277 -15.11 -9.26 -6.18
N GLY A 278 -16.22 -9.59 -6.85
CA GLY A 278 -16.55 -9.03 -8.16
C GLY A 278 -17.39 -7.78 -8.19
N LEU A 279 -17.81 -7.45 -9.42
CA LEU A 279 -18.26 -6.13 -9.90
C LEU A 279 -19.67 -5.68 -9.43
N ASN A 280 -20.46 -6.54 -8.78
CA ASN A 280 -21.84 -6.26 -8.38
C ASN A 280 -22.13 -6.77 -6.96
N ARG A 281 -22.99 -6.04 -6.22
CA ARG A 281 -23.51 -6.45 -4.91
C ARG A 281 -24.87 -7.16 -5.02
N PRO A 282 -25.13 -8.24 -4.25
CA PRO A 282 -24.20 -8.92 -3.33
C PRO A 282 -23.16 -9.79 -4.07
N ALA A 283 -22.00 -9.97 -3.43
CA ALA A 283 -20.77 -10.55 -3.96
C ALA A 283 -20.87 -12.07 -4.25
N ASN A 284 -21.52 -12.44 -5.35
CA ASN A 284 -21.51 -13.82 -5.87
C ASN A 284 -20.83 -13.95 -7.24
N ALA A 285 -20.32 -12.86 -7.80
CA ALA A 285 -19.47 -12.88 -8.99
C ALA A 285 -18.01 -12.66 -8.58
N SER A 286 -17.08 -13.41 -9.16
CA SER A 286 -15.65 -13.11 -9.10
C SER A 286 -15.35 -11.84 -9.91
N GLY A 287 -14.39 -11.05 -9.44
CA GLY A 287 -13.86 -9.87 -10.11
C GLY A 287 -12.85 -10.28 -11.17
N PHE A 288 -11.58 -9.95 -10.98
CA PHE A 288 -10.49 -10.43 -11.80
C PHE A 288 -9.85 -11.67 -11.18
N ASP A 289 -9.42 -12.60 -12.04
CA ASP A 289 -8.56 -13.71 -11.66
C ASP A 289 -7.09 -13.28 -11.72
N ALA A 290 -6.28 -13.82 -10.82
CA ALA A 290 -4.83 -13.76 -10.90
C ALA A 290 -4.34 -14.48 -12.18
N ALA A 291 -3.30 -13.97 -12.83
CA ALA A 291 -2.86 -14.48 -14.13
C ALA A 291 -1.34 -14.33 -14.30
N VAL A 292 -0.76 -15.13 -15.20
CA VAL A 292 0.68 -15.05 -15.52
C VAL A 292 1.06 -13.64 -15.99
N GLY A 293 2.06 -13.06 -15.33
CA GLY A 293 2.57 -11.72 -15.62
C GLY A 293 1.92 -10.66 -14.74
N TRP A 294 1.62 -9.50 -15.32
CA TRP A 294 0.88 -8.46 -14.59
C TRP A 294 -0.62 -8.74 -14.68
N ASP A 295 -1.32 -8.65 -13.56
CA ASP A 295 -2.78 -8.72 -13.48
C ASP A 295 -3.36 -7.61 -12.57
N PRO A 296 -4.65 -7.26 -12.72
CA PRO A 296 -5.31 -6.22 -11.92
C PRO A 296 -5.80 -6.77 -10.56
N LEU A 297 -5.04 -7.70 -9.95
CA LEU A 297 -5.31 -8.25 -8.63
C LEU A 297 -4.04 -8.23 -7.77
N THR A 298 -2.92 -8.71 -8.31
CA THR A 298 -1.62 -8.77 -7.62
C THR A 298 -0.52 -7.98 -8.31
N GLY A 299 -0.81 -7.34 -9.44
CA GLY A 299 0.20 -6.62 -10.21
C GLY A 299 1.26 -7.59 -10.73
N PHE A 300 2.55 -7.29 -10.53
CA PHE A 300 3.63 -8.25 -10.80
C PHE A 300 3.82 -9.32 -9.70
N GLY A 301 3.05 -9.25 -8.61
CA GLY A 301 3.15 -10.16 -7.46
C GLY A 301 4.09 -9.65 -6.36
N SER A 302 4.68 -10.57 -5.59
CA SER A 302 5.41 -10.23 -4.35
C SER A 302 6.92 -10.02 -4.56
N PRO A 303 7.54 -8.99 -3.95
CA PRO A 303 8.94 -8.65 -4.23
C PRO A 303 9.90 -9.70 -3.68
N ARG A 304 10.73 -10.28 -4.55
CA ARG A 304 11.91 -11.03 -4.12
C ARG A 304 13.05 -10.06 -3.88
N PHE A 305 13.30 -9.75 -2.61
CA PHE A 305 14.22 -8.67 -2.20
C PHE A 305 15.57 -8.69 -2.95
N ALA A 306 16.21 -9.85 -3.06
CA ALA A 306 17.52 -9.98 -3.71
C ALA A 306 17.47 -9.62 -5.20
N ASP A 307 16.45 -10.09 -5.92
CA ASP A 307 16.27 -9.80 -7.34
C ASP A 307 15.87 -8.33 -7.55
N PHE A 308 15.04 -7.78 -6.65
CA PHE A 308 14.59 -6.40 -6.76
C PHE A 308 15.74 -5.41 -6.50
N LEU A 309 16.58 -5.71 -5.50
CA LEU A 309 17.81 -4.98 -5.27
C LEU A 309 18.79 -5.12 -6.44
N ALA A 310 18.94 -6.32 -7.01
CA ALA A 310 19.80 -6.54 -8.17
C ALA A 310 19.35 -5.72 -9.39
N ALA A 311 18.04 -5.68 -9.67
CA ALA A 311 17.48 -4.83 -10.71
C ALA A 311 17.75 -3.35 -10.44
N ALA A 312 17.64 -2.89 -9.19
CA ALA A 312 17.90 -1.50 -8.84
C ALA A 312 19.39 -1.11 -8.89
N LEU A 313 20.29 -2.09 -8.74
CA LEU A 313 21.74 -1.91 -8.79
C LEU A 313 22.33 -2.00 -10.20
N ALA A 314 21.57 -2.47 -11.20
CA ALA A 314 21.98 -2.46 -12.60
C ALA A 314 22.33 -1.03 -13.07
#